data_AF-A0A377I5W3-F1
#
_entry.id   AF-A0A377I5W3-F1
#
_cell.length_a   1.000
_cell.length_b   1.000
_cell.length_c   1.000
_cell.angle_alpha   90.00
_cell.angle_beta   90.00
_cell.angle_gamma   90.00
#
_symmetry.space_group_name_H-M   'P 1'
#
loop_
_entity.id
_entity.type
_entity.pdbx_description
1 polymer ?
#
loop_
_entity_poly.entity_id
_entity_poly.type
_entity_poly.pdbx_seq_one_letter_code
_entity_poly.pdbx_strand_id
1 'polypeptide(L)' 'MERPAKRTPLIRLTRAVNEQVQRLATEERRKVTNMVNILLEDALKARGIELNPVQE' A
#
# COMPACT_ATOMS: atom_id res chain seq x y z
N MET A 1 24.02 -15.39 -7.40
CA MET A 1 23.11 -15.05 -6.29
C MET A 1 21.71 -14.98 -6.84
N GLU A 2 20.84 -15.92 -6.47
CA GLU A 2 19.41 -15.82 -6.81
C GLU A 2 18.82 -14.65 -6.02
N ARG A 3 18.23 -13.67 -6.72
CA ARG A 3 17.50 -12.59 -6.06
C ARG A 3 16.26 -13.21 -5.42
N PRO A 4 16.03 -13.04 -4.11
CA PRO A 4 14.80 -13.55 -3.50
C PRO A 4 13.62 -12.91 -4.24
N ALA A 5 12.74 -13.75 -4.79
CA ALA A 5 11.55 -13.26 -5.50
C ALA A 5 10.78 -12.34 -4.56
N LYS A 6 10.62 -11.06 -4.92
CA LYS A 6 9.80 -10.09 -4.19
C LYS A 6 8.41 -10.69 -4.02
N ARG A 7 8.11 -11.23 -2.83
CA ARG A 7 6.80 -11.78 -2.51
C ARG A 7 5.87 -10.62 -2.24
N THR A 8 5.08 -10.22 -3.23
CA THR A 8 4.00 -9.26 -3.02
C THR A 8 2.95 -9.91 -2.11
N PRO A 9 2.70 -9.38 -0.90
CA PRO A 9 1.68 -9.94 -0.02
C PRO A 9 0.29 -9.72 -0.61
N LEU A 10 -0.58 -10.72 -0.49
CA LEU A 10 -2.00 -10.59 -0.82
C LEU A 10 -2.73 -9.94 0.36
N ILE A 11 -3.25 -8.73 0.16
CA ILE A 11 -4.01 -7.99 1.16
C ILE A 11 -5.49 -8.09 0.82
N ARG A 12 -6.31 -8.56 1.76
CA ARG A 12 -7.78 -8.57 1.63
C ARG A 12 -8.35 -7.27 2.18
N LEU A 13 -9.05 -6.53 1.34
CA LEU A 13 -9.79 -5.33 1.73
C LEU A 13 -11.27 -5.67 1.94
N THR A 14 -11.92 -5.00 2.88
CA THR A 14 -13.38 -5.02 2.94
C THR A 14 -13.96 -4.30 1.72
N ARG A 15 -15.21 -4.61 1.36
CA ARG A 15 -15.87 -3.97 0.20
C ARG A 15 -15.84 -2.45 0.29
N ALA A 16 -16.20 -1.89 1.45
CA ALA A 16 -16.25 -0.44 1.67
C ALA A 16 -14.86 0.21 1.50
N VAL A 17 -13.80 -0.39 2.06
CA VAL A 17 -12.44 0.12 1.91
C VAL A 17 -12.00 0.06 0.45
N ASN A 18 -12.28 -1.06 -0.24
CA ASN A 18 -11.93 -1.21 -1.64
C ASN A 18 -12.62 -0.15 -2.53
N GLU A 19 -13.91 0.12 -2.32
CA GLU A 19 -14.65 1.15 -3.07
C GLU A 19 -14.04 2.55 -2.88
N GLN A 20 -13.69 2.92 -1.63
CA GLN A 20 -13.07 4.23 -1.36
C GLN A 20 -11.66 4.34 -1.94
N VAL A 21 -10.85 3.28 -1.82
CA VAL A 21 -9.49 3.26 -2.39
C VAL A 21 -9.53 3.37 -3.91
N GLN A 22 -10.46 2.68 -4.58
CA GLN A 22 -10.60 2.77 -6.04
C GLN A 22 -11.01 4.17 -6.49
N ARG A 23 -11.93 4.81 -5.76
CA ARG A 23 -12.34 6.18 -6.02
C ARG A 23 -11.16 7.14 -5.88
N LEU A 24 -10.44 7.10 -4.76
CA LEU A 24 -9.30 7.97 -4.50
C LEU A 24 -8.17 7.76 -5.52
N ALA A 25 -7.87 6.49 -5.84
CA ALA A 25 -6.89 6.15 -6.87
C ALA A 25 -7.26 6.76 -8.24
N THR A 26 -8.54 6.78 -8.58
CA THR A 26 -9.04 7.39 -9.83
C THR A 26 -8.90 8.90 -9.80
N GLU A 27 -9.33 9.54 -8.71
CA GLU A 27 -9.25 11.00 -8.52
C GLU A 27 -7.80 11.50 -8.61
N GLU A 28 -6.85 10.74 -8.05
CA GLU A 28 -5.42 11.07 -8.08
C GLU A 28 -4.66 10.54 -9.30
N ARG A 29 -5.33 9.86 -10.24
CA ARG A 29 -4.70 9.21 -11.42
C ARG A 29 -3.56 8.25 -11.03
N ARG A 30 -3.73 7.49 -9.96
CA ARG A 30 -2.78 6.50 -9.45
C ARG A 30 -3.31 5.07 -9.62
N LYS A 31 -2.40 4.09 -9.61
CA LYS A 31 -2.78 2.68 -9.52
C LYS A 31 -3.34 2.38 -8.12
N VAL A 32 -4.37 1.55 -8.05
CA VAL A 32 -4.99 1.10 -6.78
C VAL A 32 -3.95 0.52 -5.82
N THR A 33 -3.02 -0.30 -6.32
CA THR A 33 -1.94 -0.89 -5.50
C THR A 33 -1.05 0.17 -4.86
N ASN A 34 -0.73 1.24 -5.60
CA ASN A 34 0.10 2.32 -5.08
C ASN A 34 -0.68 3.15 -4.07
N MET A 35 -1.98 3.37 -4.31
CA MET A 35 -2.86 4.06 -3.38
C MET A 35 -2.98 3.30 -2.05
N VAL A 36 -3.14 1.97 -2.10
CA VAL A 36 -3.15 1.14 -0.88
C VAL A 36 -1.85 1.29 -0.10
N ASN A 37 -0.69 1.27 -0.77
CA ASN A 37 0.58 1.46 -0.10
C ASN A 37 0.67 2.84 0.55
N ILE A 38 0.39 3.93 -0.17
CA ILE A 38 0.42 5.29 0.37
C ILE A 38 -0.44 5.41 1.63
N LEU A 39 -1.70 4.97 1.54
CA LEU A 39 -2.63 5.03 2.68
C LEU A 39 -2.16 4.18 3.87
N LEU A 40 -1.55 3.03 3.62
CA LEU A 40 -0.99 2.18 4.67
C LEU A 40 0.24 2.82 5.31
N GLU A 41 1.14 3.40 4.51
CA GLU A 41 2.32 4.10 5.02
C GLU A 41 1.92 5.29 5.90
N ASP A 42 0.96 6.08 5.45
CA ASP A 42 0.46 7.24 6.20
C ASP A 42 -0.22 6.82 7.51
N ALA A 43 -1.00 5.74 7.48
CA ALA A 43 -1.63 5.20 8.69
C ALA A 43 -0.62 4.66 9.71
N LEU A 44 0.50 4.09 9.25
CA LEU A 44 1.60 3.62 10.10
C LEU A 44 2.36 4.80 10.70
N LYS A 45 2.70 5.81 9.88
CA LYS A 45 3.35 7.05 10.35
C LYS A 45 2.49 7.79 11.38
N ALA A 46 1.17 7.88 11.17
CA ALA A 46 0.25 8.51 12.12
C ALA A 46 0.20 7.81 13.49
N ARG A 47 0.66 6.54 13.56
CA ARG A 47 0.81 5.78 14.80
C ARG A 47 2.23 5.85 15.37
N GLY A 48 3.11 6.65 14.79
CA GLY A 48 4.52 6.75 15.18
C GLY A 48 5.37 5.55 14.74
N ILE A 49 4.88 4.73 13.80
CA ILE A 49 5.62 3.59 13.27
C ILE A 49 6.45 4.07 12.08
N GLU A 50 7.76 4.15 12.26
CA GLU A 50 8.69 4.43 11.18
C GLU A 50 8.87 3.20 10.30
N LEU A 51 8.72 3.40 8.99
CA LEU A 51 9.01 2.38 8.01
C LEU A 51 10.51 2.42 7.73
N ASN A 52 11.24 1.40 8.21
CA ASN A 52 12.62 1.22 7.81
C ASN A 52 12.66 0.99 6.30
N PRO A 53 13.47 1.73 5.54
CA PRO A 53 13.67 1.43 4.14
C PRO A 53 14.23 0.02 4.05
N VAL A 54 13.52 -0.87 3.34
CA VAL A 54 14.07 -2.18 2.99
C VAL A 54 15.25 -1.89 2.08
N GLN A 55 16.47 -2.01 2.61
CA GLN A 55 17.68 -2.02 1.80
C GLN A 55 17.58 -3.24 0.88
N GLU A 56 17.38 -2.98 -0.42
CA GLU A 56 17.52 -4.00 -1.48
C GLU A 56 18.98 -4.40 -1.68
#